data_AF-A0A2S6SNE0-F1
#
_entry.id   AF-A0A2S6SNE0-F1
#
_cell.length_a   1.000
_cell.length_b   1.000
_cell.length_c   1.000
_cell.angle_alpha   90.00
_cell.angle_beta   90.00
_cell.angle_gamma   90.00
#
_symmetry.space_group_name_H-M   'P 1'
#
loop_
_entity.id
_entity.type
_entity.pdbx_description
1 polymer ?
#
loop_
_entity_poly.entity_id
_entity_poly.type
_entity_poly.pdbx_seq_one_letter_code
_entity_poly.pdbx_strand_id
1 'polypeptide(L)'
;MSILVRYNKAVEEKDENALNGILHDDFKFTLHSSGKVILKSELINWAMTDDINREKVRIIYENDEIGVEHSIVNFKDGNKQAVMAICKYQDGKIISLETGATNMSK
;
A
#
# COMPACT_ATOMS: atom_id res chain seq x y z
N MET A 1 -0.84 13.44 -12.54
CA MET A 1 -0.76 13.48 -11.07
C MET A 1 -0.31 12.11 -10.60
N SER A 2 0.67 12.03 -9.71
CA SER A 2 1.24 10.77 -9.21
C SER A 2 0.17 9.77 -8.77
N ILE A 3 0.31 8.50 -9.17
CA ILE A 3 -0.59 7.41 -8.76
C ILE A 3 -0.39 7.12 -7.27
N LEU A 4 0.85 7.11 -6.79
CA LEU A 4 1.18 6.92 -5.38
C LEU A 4 0.70 8.06 -4.50
N VAL A 5 0.77 9.32 -4.94
CA VAL A 5 0.20 10.44 -4.17
C VAL A 5 -1.30 10.23 -3.97
N ARG A 6 -2.02 9.84 -5.02
CA ARG A 6 -3.45 9.54 -4.95
C ARG A 6 -3.74 8.33 -4.06
N TYR A 7 -2.95 7.26 -4.20
CA TYR A 7 -3.08 6.04 -3.41
C TYR A 7 -2.86 6.32 -1.93
N ASN A 8 -1.78 7.02 -1.58
CA ASN A 8 -1.43 7.35 -0.20
C ASN A 8 -2.50 8.21 0.46
N LYS A 9 -2.99 9.23 -0.26
CA LYS A 9 -4.10 10.05 0.21
C LYS A 9 -5.37 9.23 0.44
N ALA A 10 -5.72 8.34 -0.50
CA ALA A 10 -6.90 7.50 -0.37
C ALA A 10 -6.82 6.51 0.80
N VAL A 11 -5.63 5.96 1.09
CA VAL A 11 -5.40 5.12 2.28
C VAL A 11 -5.50 5.94 3.57
N GLU A 12 -4.90 7.14 3.60
CA GLU A 12 -4.93 8.04 4.76
C GLU A 12 -6.35 8.51 5.10
N GLU A 13 -7.11 8.91 4.09
CA GLU A 13 -8.49 9.39 4.24
C GLU A 13 -9.53 8.26 4.33
N LYS A 14 -9.09 7.00 4.19
CA LYS A 14 -9.95 5.82 4.10
C LYS A 14 -11.05 5.99 3.03
N ASP A 15 -10.65 6.47 1.86
CA ASP A 15 -11.55 6.71 0.73
C ASP A 15 -11.65 5.45 -0.15
N GLU A 16 -12.66 4.63 0.15
CA GLU A 16 -12.98 3.42 -0.61
C GLU A 16 -13.23 3.69 -2.10
N ASN A 17 -13.89 4.79 -2.45
CA ASN A 17 -14.21 5.12 -3.85
C ASN A 17 -12.94 5.46 -4.63
N ALA A 18 -12.05 6.27 -4.03
CA ALA A 18 -10.76 6.58 -4.62
C ALA A 18 -9.90 5.32 -4.79
N LEU A 19 -9.83 4.45 -3.78
CA LEU A 19 -9.09 3.20 -3.88
C LEU A 19 -9.63 2.28 -4.98
N ASN A 20 -10.95 2.18 -5.13
CA ASN A 20 -11.56 1.42 -6.22
C ASN A 20 -11.17 1.93 -7.60
N GLY A 21 -10.99 3.25 -7.76
CA GLY A 21 -10.53 3.87 -8.99
C GLY A 21 -9.01 3.74 -9.26
N ILE A 22 -8.20 3.61 -8.19
CA ILE A 22 -6.73 3.56 -8.26
C ILE A 22 -6.21 2.14 -8.43
N LEU A 23 -6.87 1.14 -7.83
CA LEU A 23 -6.47 -0.26 -7.89
C LEU A 23 -7.09 -0.95 -9.13
N HIS A 24 -6.27 -1.69 -9.87
CA HIS A 24 -6.74 -2.52 -10.98
C HIS A 24 -7.64 -3.65 -10.48
N ASP A 25 -8.59 -4.12 -11.28
CA ASP A 25 -9.54 -5.15 -10.83
C ASP A 25 -8.85 -6.50 -10.55
N ASP A 26 -7.84 -6.83 -11.35
CA ASP A 26 -6.93 -7.96 -11.12
C ASP A 26 -5.79 -7.70 -10.11
N PHE A 27 -5.92 -6.68 -9.25
CA PHE A 27 -4.88 -6.31 -8.30
C PHE A 27 -4.47 -7.47 -7.37
N LYS A 28 -3.17 -7.61 -7.16
CA LYS A 28 -2.58 -8.57 -6.21
C LYS A 28 -1.54 -7.92 -5.32
N PHE A 29 -1.71 -8.08 -4.01
CA PHE A 29 -0.69 -7.75 -3.03
C PHE A 29 -0.03 -9.03 -2.49
N THR A 30 1.24 -9.23 -2.82
CA THR A 30 2.03 -10.36 -2.31
C THR A 30 2.74 -10.00 -0.99
N LEU A 31 2.41 -10.74 0.07
CA LEU A 31 3.11 -10.72 1.35
C LEU A 31 4.18 -11.80 1.38
N HIS A 32 5.43 -11.43 1.03
CA HIS A 32 6.55 -12.39 0.95
C HIS A 32 6.86 -13.09 2.28
N SER A 33 6.55 -12.46 3.42
CA SER A 33 6.77 -13.04 4.75
C SER A 33 5.88 -14.25 5.06
N SER A 34 4.70 -14.34 4.44
CA SER A 34 3.72 -15.41 4.67
C SER A 34 3.36 -16.21 3.41
N GLY A 35 3.76 -15.73 2.23
CA GLY A 35 3.34 -16.28 0.94
C GLY A 35 1.87 -15.98 0.60
N LYS A 36 1.15 -15.19 1.41
CA LYS A 36 -0.24 -14.84 1.16
C LYS A 36 -0.35 -13.81 0.03
N VAL A 37 -1.36 -13.98 -0.82
CA VAL A 37 -1.82 -12.95 -1.75
C VAL A 37 -3.11 -12.33 -1.22
N ILE A 38 -3.15 -11.00 -1.19
CA ILE A 38 -4.32 -10.19 -0.82
C ILE A 38 -4.90 -9.59 -2.10
N LEU A 39 -6.21 -9.75 -2.29
CA LEU A 39 -6.95 -9.22 -3.43
C LEU A 39 -7.41 -7.77 -3.21
N LYS A 40 -7.87 -7.10 -4.27
CA LYS A 40 -8.36 -5.71 -4.24
C LYS A 40 -9.33 -5.45 -3.09
N SER A 41 -10.41 -6.22 -3.01
CA SER A 41 -11.46 -6.03 -2.00
C SER A 41 -10.93 -6.24 -0.57
N GLU A 42 -10.05 -7.22 -0.37
CA GLU A 42 -9.42 -7.47 0.93
C GLU A 42 -8.50 -6.32 1.35
N LEU A 43 -7.69 -5.78 0.42
CA LEU A 43 -6.84 -4.62 0.70
C LEU A 43 -7.67 -3.38 1.04
N ILE A 44 -8.73 -3.11 0.28
CA ILE A 44 -9.63 -1.98 0.53
C ILE A 44 -10.26 -2.13 1.92
N ASN A 45 -10.85 -3.29 2.22
CA ASN A 45 -11.45 -3.56 3.52
C ASN A 45 -10.43 -3.36 4.65
N TRP A 46 -9.19 -3.82 4.47
CA TRP A 46 -8.13 -3.64 5.46
C TRP A 46 -7.74 -2.17 5.64
N ALA A 47 -7.62 -1.41 4.55
CA ALA A 47 -7.35 0.03 4.59
C ALA A 47 -8.45 0.84 5.31
N MET A 48 -9.69 0.35 5.32
CA MET A 48 -10.79 1.00 6.07
C MET A 48 -10.69 0.76 7.58
N THR A 49 -9.96 -0.25 8.04
CA THR A 49 -9.79 -0.54 9.47
C THR A 49 -8.84 0.45 10.15
N ASP A 50 -8.74 0.38 11.48
CA ASP A 50 -7.70 1.06 12.27
C ASP A 50 -6.48 0.17 12.52
N ASP A 51 -6.33 -0.92 11.76
CA ASP A 51 -5.24 -1.87 11.96
C ASP A 51 -3.88 -1.32 11.51
N ILE A 52 -3.87 -0.47 10.47
CA ILE A 52 -2.68 0.15 9.92
C ILE A 52 -2.74 1.67 10.06
N ASN A 53 -1.69 2.26 10.63
CA ASN A 53 -1.44 3.68 10.59
C ASN A 53 -0.09 3.93 9.92
N ARG A 54 -0.09 4.69 8.82
CA ARG A 54 1.10 4.94 8.01
C ARG A 54 1.61 6.35 8.26
N GLU A 55 2.83 6.46 8.76
CA GLU A 55 3.53 7.71 9.02
C GLU A 55 4.75 7.86 8.10
N LYS A 56 5.19 9.11 7.91
CA LYS A 56 6.41 9.45 7.15
C LYS A 56 6.43 8.80 5.77
N VAL A 57 5.27 8.76 5.12
CA VAL A 57 5.12 8.20 3.77
C VAL A 57 5.91 9.07 2.81
N ARG A 58 6.84 8.45 2.08
CA ARG A 58 7.68 9.12 1.08
C ARG A 58 7.71 8.28 -0.19
N ILE A 59 7.43 8.94 -1.30
CA ILE A 59 7.64 8.36 -2.63
C ILE A 59 9.12 8.50 -2.95
N ILE A 60 9.79 7.38 -3.19
CA ILE A 60 11.22 7.31 -3.52
C ILE A 60 11.42 7.44 -5.03
N TYR A 61 10.56 6.79 -5.79
CA TYR A 61 10.58 6.79 -7.25
C TYR A 61 9.18 6.52 -7.78
N GLU A 62 8.83 7.11 -8.91
CA GLU A 62 7.61 6.76 -9.66
C GLU A 62 7.82 7.08 -11.14
N ASN A 63 7.38 6.15 -12.01
CA ASN A 63 7.17 6.37 -13.43
C ASN A 63 5.86 5.70 -13.86
N ASP A 64 5.62 5.55 -15.17
CA ASP A 64 4.37 4.99 -15.69
C ASP A 64 4.21 3.46 -15.51
N GLU A 65 5.28 2.76 -15.09
CA GLU A 65 5.30 1.29 -14.93
C GLU A 65 5.46 0.85 -13.47
N ILE A 66 6.22 1.59 -12.66
CA ILE A 66 6.58 1.22 -11.30
C ILE A 66 6.70 2.44 -10.40
N GLY A 67 6.30 2.27 -9.14
CA GLY A 67 6.60 3.21 -8.08
C GLY A 67 7.06 2.51 -6.82
N VAL A 68 7.90 3.22 -6.07
CA VAL A 68 8.52 2.75 -4.85
C VAL A 68 8.27 3.79 -3.78
N GLU A 69 7.75 3.34 -2.65
CA GLU A 69 7.57 4.20 -1.49
C GLU A 69 8.10 3.54 -0.23
N HIS A 70 8.34 4.38 0.76
CA HIS A 70 8.72 3.95 2.09
C HIS A 70 7.81 4.62 3.11
N SER A 71 7.35 3.86 4.09
CA SER A 71 6.55 4.37 5.21
C SER A 71 6.92 3.68 6.51
N ILE A 72 6.64 4.34 7.63
CA ILE A 72 6.62 3.71 8.95
C ILE A 72 5.18 3.29 9.22
N VAL A 73 4.95 2.00 9.46
CA VAL A 73 3.62 1.46 9.72
C VAL A 73 3.53 1.08 11.19
N ASN A 74 2.59 1.68 11.90
CA ASN A 74 2.20 1.30 13.25
C ASN A 74 0.96 0.40 13.15
N PHE A 75 1.03 -0.78 13.76
CA PHE A 75 -0.07 -1.74 13.79
C PHE A 75 -0.82 -1.67 15.12
N LYS A 76 -2.11 -2.05 15.11
CA LYS A 76 -2.95 -2.00 16.31
C LYS A 76 -2.47 -2.92 17.45
N ASP A 77 -1.73 -3.97 17.13
CA ASP A 77 -1.08 -4.87 18.10
C ASP A 77 0.19 -4.25 18.77
N GLY A 78 0.51 -3.00 18.43
CA GLY A 78 1.66 -2.26 18.93
C GLY A 78 2.97 -2.61 18.23
N ASN A 79 2.95 -3.39 17.15
CA ASN A 79 4.12 -3.58 16.30
C ASN A 79 4.35 -2.36 15.42
N LYS A 80 5.63 -2.10 15.13
CA LYS A 80 6.07 -0.99 14.29
C LYS A 80 7.05 -1.48 13.25
N GLN A 81 6.86 -1.10 12.00
CA GLN A 81 7.69 -1.56 10.89
C GLN A 81 8.08 -0.42 9.97
N ALA A 82 9.33 -0.44 9.51
CA ALA A 82 9.74 0.32 8.33
C ALA A 82 9.43 -0.53 7.09
N VAL A 83 8.54 -0.04 6.24
CA VAL A 83 8.01 -0.78 5.09
C VAL A 83 8.44 -0.09 3.81
N MET A 84 9.12 -0.83 2.93
CA MET A 84 9.25 -0.48 1.52
C MET A 84 8.15 -1.18 0.73
N ALA A 85 7.41 -0.42 -0.05
CA ALA A 85 6.37 -0.91 -0.93
C ALA A 85 6.75 -0.65 -2.38
N ILE A 86 6.58 -1.67 -3.23
CA ILE A 86 6.79 -1.59 -4.67
C ILE A 86 5.44 -1.82 -5.33
N CYS A 87 4.99 -0.84 -6.09
CA CYS A 87 3.75 -0.88 -6.86
C CYS A 87 4.10 -0.99 -8.34
N LYS A 88 3.50 -1.93 -9.06
CA LYS A 88 3.51 -1.90 -10.54
C LYS A 88 2.20 -1.35 -11.05
N TYR A 89 2.26 -0.71 -12.22
CA TYR A 89 1.12 -0.10 -12.86
C TYR A 89 0.73 -0.82 -14.16
N GLN A 90 -0.57 -0.83 -14.42
CA GLN A 90 -1.15 -1.24 -15.68
C GLN A 90 -2.41 -0.39 -15.89
N ASP A 91 -2.59 0.14 -17.10
CA ASP A 91 -3.77 0.95 -17.46
C ASP A 91 -3.99 2.15 -16.52
N GLY A 92 -2.90 2.76 -16.04
CA GLY A 92 -2.93 3.91 -15.13
C GLY A 92 -3.39 3.56 -13.70
N LYS A 93 -3.45 2.27 -13.35
CA LYS A 93 -3.86 1.75 -12.04
C LYS A 93 -2.77 0.86 -11.44
N ILE A 94 -2.82 0.64 -10.14
CA ILE A 94 -1.93 -0.30 -9.46
C ILE A 94 -2.41 -1.73 -9.74
N ILE A 95 -1.59 -2.53 -10.42
CA ILE A 95 -1.88 -3.94 -10.72
C ILE A 95 -1.25 -4.89 -9.70
N SER A 96 -0.13 -4.51 -9.10
CA SER A 96 0.49 -5.33 -8.07
C SER A 96 1.19 -4.48 -7.03
N LEU A 97 1.18 -4.99 -5.80
CA LEU A 97 1.91 -4.45 -4.67
C LEU A 97 2.74 -5.59 -4.06
N GLU A 98 3.94 -5.27 -3.62
CA GLU A 98 4.73 -6.14 -2.76
C GLU A 98 5.50 -5.32 -1.74
N THR A 99 5.82 -5.93 -0.60
CA THR A 99 6.48 -5.22 0.50
C THR A 99 7.66 -5.97 1.07
N GLY A 100 8.65 -5.19 1.50
CA GLY A 100 9.69 -5.61 2.44
C GLY A 100 9.53 -4.81 3.73
N ALA A 101 9.40 -5.51 4.86
CA ALA A 101 9.18 -4.89 6.16
C ALA A 101 10.31 -5.22 7.13
N THR A 102 10.81 -4.21 7.84
CA THR A 102 11.79 -4.37 8.91
C THR A 102 11.14 -4.00 10.24
N ASN A 103 11.15 -4.93 11.20
CA ASN A 103 10.65 -4.66 12.56
C ASN A 103 11.48 -3.55 13.22
N MET A 104 10.80 -2.59 13.82
CA MET A 104 11.40 -1.53 14.60
C MET A 104 11.22 -1.77 16.09
N SER A 105 12.07 -1.14 16.91
CA SER A 105 11.82 -1.04 18.34
C SER A 105 10.47 -0.36 18.58
N LYS A 106 9.72 -0.90 19.55
CA LYS A 106 8.47 -0.31 20.04
C LYS A 106 8.74 1.02 20.73
#